data_AF-A0AAV4CVN2-F1
#
_entry.id   AF-A0AAV4CVN2-F1
#
_cell.length_a   1.000
_cell.length_b   1.000
_cell.length_c   1.000
_cell.angle_alpha   90.00
_cell.angle_beta   90.00
_cell.angle_gamma   90.00
#
_symmetry.space_group_name_H-M   'P 1'
#
loop_
_entity.id
_entity.type
_entity.pdbx_description
1 polymer ?
#
loop_
_entity_poly.entity_id
_entity_poly.type
_entity_poly.pdbx_seq_one_letter_code
_entity_poly.pdbx_strand_id
1 'polypeptide(L)'
;MDVIPELSASHMKDDKMRGKNYTAYEKELLLEILKRYTIIEDKGNDNSINNKKQEAWDRVTTEYNSHENIAKRKKANLKSLEECKN
;
A
#
# COMPACT_ATOMS: atom_id res chain seq x y z
N MET A 1 52.02 -0.75 1.80
CA MET A 1 50.94 -1.34 0.98
C MET A 1 49.65 -0.76 1.47
N ASP A 2 49.30 0.28 0.76
CA ASP A 2 48.43 1.35 1.18
C ASP A 2 46.97 0.98 0.93
N VAL A 3 46.16 1.31 1.94
CA VAL A 3 44.78 1.83 1.89
C VAL A 3 43.77 1.07 1.02
N ILE A 4 42.87 0.42 1.77
CA ILE A 4 41.57 -0.14 1.39
C ILE A 4 40.77 0.87 0.53
N PRO A 5 40.16 0.45 -0.59
CA PRO A 5 39.39 1.32 -1.47
C PRO A 5 38.08 1.77 -0.78
N GLU A 6 37.97 3.07 -0.48
CA GLU A 6 36.71 3.65 0.01
C GLU A 6 35.71 3.78 -1.14
N LEU A 7 34.56 3.17 -0.90
CA LEU A 7 33.42 2.99 -1.76
C LEU A 7 32.85 4.30 -2.32
N SER A 8 32.59 4.25 -3.63
CA SER A 8 31.68 5.10 -4.40
C SER A 8 30.47 5.62 -3.61
N ALA A 9 30.47 6.92 -3.32
CA ALA A 9 29.28 7.67 -2.90
C ALA A 9 28.30 7.76 -4.09
N SER A 10 27.50 6.72 -4.26
CA SER A 10 26.39 6.71 -5.20
C SER A 10 25.26 7.60 -4.64
N HIS A 11 25.15 8.80 -5.21
CA HIS A 11 23.95 9.64 -5.18
C HIS A 11 22.76 8.80 -5.68
N MET A 12 22.03 8.15 -4.78
CA MET A 12 20.74 7.58 -5.11
C MET A 12 19.81 8.74 -5.43
N LYS A 13 19.64 9.01 -6.73
CA LYS A 13 18.49 9.77 -7.21
C LYS A 13 17.29 8.96 -6.74
N ASP A 14 16.45 9.52 -5.87
CA ASP A 14 15.09 9.05 -5.67
C ASP A 14 14.34 9.26 -6.98
N ASP A 15 14.65 8.41 -7.95
CA ASP A 15 13.86 8.20 -9.15
C ASP A 15 12.53 7.73 -8.60
N LYS A 16 11.60 8.68 -8.52
CA LYS A 16 10.22 8.48 -8.12
C LYS A 16 9.64 7.48 -9.11
N MET A 17 9.88 6.20 -8.85
CA MET A 17 9.34 5.09 -9.60
C MET A 17 7.86 5.37 -9.67
N ARG A 18 7.38 5.76 -10.85
CA ARG A 18 5.94 5.71 -11.16
C ARG A 18 5.56 4.28 -10.82
N GLY A 19 4.92 4.11 -9.66
CA GLY A 19 4.73 2.79 -9.08
C GLY A 19 4.11 1.92 -10.15
N LYS A 20 4.68 0.73 -10.39
CA LYS A 20 4.17 -0.25 -11.35
C LYS A 20 2.64 -0.25 -11.27
N ASN A 21 1.96 -0.04 -12.41
CA ASN A 21 0.51 -0.03 -12.44
C ASN A 21 -0.02 -1.27 -11.72
N TYR A 22 -1.06 -1.12 -10.91
CA TYR A 22 -1.71 -2.27 -10.29
C TYR A 22 -2.20 -3.22 -11.39
N THR A 23 -1.73 -4.46 -11.35
CA THR A 23 -2.20 -5.53 -12.23
C THR A 23 -3.67 -5.84 -11.96
N ALA A 24 -4.35 -6.52 -12.89
CA ALA A 24 -5.74 -6.95 -12.69
C ALA A 24 -5.87 -7.81 -11.42
N TYR A 25 -4.94 -8.77 -11.26
CA TYR A 25 -4.85 -9.61 -10.07
C TYR A 25 -4.69 -8.80 -8.78
N GLU A 26 -3.79 -7.81 -8.74
CA GLU A 26 -3.62 -6.94 -7.57
C GLU A 26 -4.91 -6.16 -7.22
N LYS A 27 -5.66 -5.70 -8.22
CA LYS A 27 -6.93 -5.01 -8.02
C LYS A 27 -8.01 -5.95 -7.50
N GLU A 28 -8.11 -7.15 -8.07
CA GLU A 28 -9.04 -8.19 -7.65
C GLU A 28 -8.75 -8.63 -6.21
N LEU A 29 -7.49 -8.89 -5.89
CA LEU A 29 -7.06 -9.24 -4.55
C LEU A 29 -7.42 -8.14 -3.53
N LEU A 30 -7.14 -6.87 -3.86
CA LEU A 30 -7.51 -5.77 -2.99
C LEU A 30 -9.03 -5.71 -2.78
N LEU A 31 -9.83 -5.88 -3.83
CA LEU A 31 -11.29 -5.94 -3.75
C LEU A 31 -11.78 -7.11 -2.88
N GLU A 32 -11.20 -8.29 -3.03
CA GLU A 32 -11.54 -9.47 -2.21
C GLU A 32 -11.25 -9.24 -0.73
N ILE A 33 -10.10 -8.63 -0.42
CA ILE A 33 -9.74 -8.28 0.96
C ILE A 33 -10.72 -7.20 1.47
N LEU A 34 -10.96 -6.13 0.72
CA LEU A 34 -11.86 -5.04 1.11
C LEU A 34 -13.30 -5.51 1.36
N LYS A 35 -13.81 -6.47 0.59
CA LYS A 35 -15.14 -7.10 0.82
C LYS A 35 -15.27 -7.73 2.21
N ARG A 36 -14.17 -8.14 2.84
CA ARG A 36 -14.17 -8.66 4.21
C ARG A 36 -14.25 -7.55 5.27
N TYR A 37 -13.95 -6.30 4.90
CA TYR A 37 -13.93 -5.13 5.76
C TYR A 37 -14.99 -4.12 5.34
N THR A 38 -16.27 -4.49 5.49
CA THR A 38 -17.43 -3.64 5.16
C THR A 38 -17.42 -2.26 5.85
N ILE A 39 -16.71 -2.14 6.98
CA ILE A 39 -16.50 -0.88 7.70
C ILE A 39 -15.78 0.18 6.86
N ILE A 40 -15.00 -0.20 5.85
CA ILE A 40 -14.29 0.71 4.97
C ILE A 40 -15.26 1.39 3.98
N GLU A 41 -16.27 0.66 3.52
CA GLU A 41 -17.33 1.16 2.63
C GLU A 41 -18.43 1.95 3.37
N ASP A 42 -18.50 1.80 4.70
CA ASP A 42 -19.45 2.53 5.53
C ASP A 42 -19.31 4.05 5.31
N LYS A 43 -20.42 4.78 5.14
CA LYS A 43 -20.40 6.24 4.93
C LYS A 43 -20.41 7.03 6.23
N GLY A 44 -20.43 6.36 7.38
CA GLY A 44 -20.39 6.98 8.70
C GLY A 44 -19.11 7.77 8.89
N ASN A 45 -19.28 8.99 9.41
CA ASN A 45 -18.19 9.92 9.71
C ASN A 45 -17.98 10.11 11.22
N ASP A 46 -18.51 9.18 12.03
CA ASP A 46 -18.28 9.20 13.47
C ASP A 46 -16.80 8.94 13.78
N ASN A 47 -16.27 9.58 14.82
CA ASN A 47 -14.86 9.45 15.19
C ASN A 47 -14.48 7.99 15.52
N SER A 48 -15.39 7.22 16.13
CA SER A 48 -15.22 5.79 16.39
C SER A 48 -15.20 4.97 15.10
N ILE A 49 -16.06 5.31 14.13
CA ILE A 49 -16.08 4.67 12.81
C ILE A 49 -14.80 4.97 12.04
N ASN A 50 -14.33 6.22 12.06
CA ASN A 50 -13.09 6.60 11.39
C ASN A 50 -11.88 5.85 11.97
N ASN A 51 -11.80 5.68 13.29
CA ASN A 51 -10.72 4.91 13.91
C ASN A 51 -10.77 3.43 13.49
N LYS A 52 -11.96 2.81 13.52
CA LYS A 52 -12.16 1.43 13.03
C LYS A 52 -11.80 1.27 11.55
N LYS A 53 -12.12 2.26 10.70
CA LYS A 53 -11.69 2.30 9.30
C LYS A 53 -10.18 2.35 9.19
N GLN A 54 -9.51 3.16 10.01
CA GLN A 54 -8.06 3.26 10.00
C GLN A 54 -7.39 1.95 10.39
N GLU A 55 -7.90 1.25 11.41
CA GLU A 55 -7.46 -0.09 11.81
C GLU A 55 -7.74 -1.13 10.72
N ALA A 56 -8.93 -1.10 10.12
CA ALA A 56 -9.28 -2.01 9.02
C ALA A 56 -8.32 -1.83 7.84
N TRP A 57 -8.01 -0.60 7.45
CA TRP A 57 -7.02 -0.31 6.41
C TRP A 57 -5.60 -0.80 6.77
N ASP A 58 -5.23 -0.78 8.04
CA ASP A 58 -3.94 -1.31 8.50
C ASP A 58 -3.87 -2.84 8.31
N ARG A 59 -4.95 -3.53 8.67
CA ARG A 59 -5.11 -4.98 8.44
C ARG A 59 -5.14 -5.32 6.95
N VAL A 60 -5.93 -4.61 6.14
CA VAL A 60 -5.97 -4.76 4.68
C VAL A 60 -4.58 -4.60 4.08
N THR A 61 -3.84 -3.59 4.53
CA THR A 61 -2.47 -3.35 4.06
C THR A 61 -1.57 -4.52 4.44
N THR A 62 -1.62 -4.97 5.69
CA THR A 62 -0.80 -6.10 6.16
C THR A 62 -1.11 -7.39 5.40
N GLU A 63 -2.40 -7.72 5.25
CA GLU A 63 -2.88 -8.89 4.51
C GLU A 63 -2.43 -8.82 3.05
N TYR A 64 -2.66 -7.69 2.38
CA TYR A 64 -2.21 -7.44 1.01
C TYR A 64 -0.70 -7.68 0.91
N ASN A 65 0.10 -6.98 1.72
CA ASN A 65 1.56 -7.10 1.69
C ASN A 65 2.10 -8.49 2.07
N SER A 66 1.29 -9.37 2.67
CA SER A 66 1.64 -10.75 2.99
C SER A 66 1.55 -11.70 1.78
N HIS A 67 0.93 -11.29 0.67
CA HIS A 67 0.86 -12.12 -0.53
C HIS A 67 2.18 -12.07 -1.34
N GLU A 68 2.68 -13.25 -1.70
CA GLU A 68 4.01 -13.39 -2.34
C GLU A 68 4.08 -12.87 -3.79
N ASN A 69 2.93 -12.71 -4.46
CA ASN A 69 2.84 -12.35 -5.87
C ASN A 69 2.52 -10.87 -6.13
N ILE A 70 2.61 -10.01 -5.11
CA ILE A 70 2.24 -8.61 -5.26
C ILE A 70 3.33 -7.66 -4.77
N ALA A 71 3.36 -6.46 -5.36
CA ALA A 71 4.29 -5.44 -4.91
C ALA A 71 3.84 -4.89 -3.55
N LYS A 72 4.78 -4.78 -2.60
CA LYS A 72 4.51 -4.20 -1.29
C LYS A 72 4.07 -2.74 -1.43
N ARG A 73 2.90 -2.38 -0.92
CA ARG A 73 2.30 -1.02 -1.02
C ARG A 73 1.97 -0.46 0.35
N LYS A 74 2.10 0.86 0.48
CA LYS A 74 1.66 1.61 1.66
C LYS A 74 0.14 1.76 1.66
N LYS A 75 -0.44 1.81 2.86
CA LYS A 75 -1.87 2.11 3.11
C LYS A 75 -2.40 3.28 2.27
N ALA A 76 -1.65 4.38 2.18
CA ALA A 76 -2.03 5.54 1.38
C ALA A 76 -2.21 5.21 -0.12
N ASN A 77 -1.36 4.34 -0.68
CA ASN A 77 -1.43 3.96 -2.09
C ASN A 77 -2.65 3.09 -2.40
N LEU A 78 -3.03 2.21 -1.45
CA LEU A 78 -4.23 1.37 -1.56
C LEU A 78 -5.50 2.21 -1.40
N LYS A 79 -5.50 3.15 -0.46
CA LYS A 79 -6.61 4.07 -0.24
C LYS A 79 -6.86 4.97 -1.46
N SER A 80 -5.81 5.58 -2.01
CA SER A 80 -5.92 6.39 -3.24
C SER A 80 -6.39 5.59 -4.46
N LEU A 81 -6.13 4.27 -4.50
CA LEU A 81 -6.63 3.41 -5.58
C LEU A 81 -8.15 3.22 -5.51
N GLU A 82 -8.70 3.07 -4.31
CA GLU A 82 -10.15 3.00 -4.10
C GLU A 82 -10.83 4.34 -4.37
N GLU A 83 -10.25 5.45 -3.89
CA GLU A 83 -10.82 6.79 -4.08
C GLU A 83 -10.84 7.24 -5.55
N CYS A 84 -9.96 6.70 -6.42
CA CYS A 84 -9.92 7.04 -7.84
C CYS A 84 -10.96 6.29 -8.70
N LYS A 85 -11.77 5.39 -8.12
CA LYS A 85 -12.90 4.73 -8.81
C LYS A 85 -14.20 5.53 -8.78
N ASN A 86 -14.27 6.63 -8.04
CA ASN A 86 -15.43 7.53 -7.96
C ASN A 86 -15.18 8.82 -8.73
#